data_AF-A0AAQ3RPB5-F1
#
_entry.id   AF-A0AAQ3RPB5-F1
#
_cell.length_a   1.000
_cell.length_b   1.000
_cell.length_c   1.000
_cell.angle_alpha   90.00
_cell.angle_beta   90.00
_cell.angle_gamma   90.00
#
_symmetry.space_group_name_H-M   'P 1'
#
loop_
_entity.id
_entity.type
_entity.pdbx_description
1 polymer ?
#
loop_
_entity_poly.entity_id
_entity_poly.type
_entity_poly.pdbx_seq_one_letter_code
_entity_poly.pdbx_strand_id
1 'polypeptide(L)'
;MGQLLTTAECHNLGRRECVDNMTLMFAATLFMYFEKRSFGVINKIVFSPNFTTHALSNYKRKACNQHVWQLDDYQTFFRNELVKMEDLLTVDWVFILVVSSEHWWCYALKVCTFQLFVID
;
A
#
# COMPACT_ATOMS: atom_id res chain seq x y z
N MET A 1 14.96 3.96 -12.18
CA MET A 1 14.00 2.89 -12.54
C MET A 1 14.22 1.75 -11.55
N GLY A 2 13.50 1.71 -10.42
CA GLY A 2 13.64 0.64 -9.44
C GLY A 2 12.89 -0.60 -9.93
N GLN A 3 13.55 -1.76 -9.98
CA GLN A 3 12.99 -3.01 -10.45
C GLN A 3 11.72 -3.38 -9.68
N LEU A 4 10.62 -3.64 -10.40
CA LEU A 4 9.30 -3.84 -9.80
C LEU A 4 8.96 -5.31 -9.55
N LEU A 5 9.31 -6.20 -10.48
CA LEU A 5 9.20 -7.65 -10.37
C LEU A 5 10.45 -8.31 -10.97
N THR A 6 10.80 -9.49 -10.47
CA THR A 6 11.76 -10.40 -11.09
C THR A 6 11.03 -11.60 -11.68
N THR A 7 11.74 -12.43 -12.44
CA THR A 7 11.18 -13.68 -13.00
C THR A 7 10.65 -14.61 -11.91
N ALA A 8 11.19 -14.55 -10.70
CA ALA A 8 10.73 -15.36 -9.58
C ALA A 8 9.30 -14.99 -9.15
N GLU A 9 9.00 -13.71 -8.97
CA GLU A 9 7.66 -13.28 -8.55
C GLU A 9 6.62 -13.44 -9.68
N CYS A 10 7.04 -13.45 -10.94
CA CYS A 10 6.15 -13.76 -12.06
C CYS A 10 5.54 -15.16 -11.99
N HIS A 11 6.15 -16.10 -11.25
CA HIS A 11 5.55 -17.41 -10.97
C HIS A 11 4.19 -17.26 -10.27
N ASN A 12 4.06 -16.28 -9.38
CA ASN A 12 2.86 -16.06 -8.55
C ASN A 12 1.68 -15.47 -9.34
N LEU A 13 1.88 -15.14 -10.61
CA LEU A 13 0.82 -14.80 -11.57
C LEU A 13 0.21 -16.04 -12.24
N GLY A 14 0.77 -17.22 -11.97
CA GLY A 14 0.32 -18.50 -12.50
C GLY A 14 -1.08 -18.90 -12.01
N ARG A 15 -1.68 -19.86 -12.71
CA ARG A 15 -3.02 -20.35 -12.38
C ARG A 15 -2.98 -21.12 -11.04
N ARG A 16 -3.80 -20.67 -10.07
CA ARG A 16 -3.91 -21.22 -8.69
C ARG A 16 -2.72 -20.91 -7.78
N GLU A 17 -1.84 -20.01 -8.18
CA GLU A 17 -0.77 -19.53 -7.31
C GLU A 17 -1.30 -18.41 -6.38
N CYS A 18 -0.67 -18.26 -5.21
CA CYS A 18 -0.97 -17.18 -4.29
C CYS A 18 -0.19 -15.92 -4.68
N VAL A 19 -0.91 -14.81 -4.84
CA VAL A 19 -0.29 -13.50 -5.11
C VAL A 19 0.54 -13.07 -3.89
N ASP A 20 1.79 -12.69 -4.12
CA ASP A 20 2.69 -12.23 -3.06
C ASP A 20 2.68 -10.70 -2.90
N ASN A 21 3.37 -10.23 -1.85
CA ASN A 21 3.48 -8.80 -1.55
C ASN A 21 4.11 -8.01 -2.70
N MET A 22 5.05 -8.60 -3.44
CA MET A 22 5.79 -7.94 -4.51
C MET A 22 4.89 -7.68 -5.73
N THR A 23 4.08 -8.67 -6.08
CA THR A 23 3.11 -8.61 -7.17
C THR A 23 2.03 -7.57 -6.89
N LEU A 24 1.50 -7.54 -5.66
CA LEU A 24 0.53 -6.52 -5.25
C LEU A 24 1.14 -5.12 -5.20
N MET A 25 2.36 -4.96 -4.68
CA MET A 25 3.08 -3.69 -4.74
C MET A 25 3.30 -3.22 -6.18
N PHE A 26 3.63 -4.12 -7.10
CA PHE A 26 3.79 -3.79 -8.51
C PHE A 26 2.50 -3.28 -9.12
N ALA A 27 1.40 -4.02 -8.96
CA ALA A 27 0.10 -3.63 -9.49
C ALA A 27 -0.36 -2.27 -8.93
N ALA A 28 -0.23 -2.07 -7.61
CA ALA A 28 -0.54 -0.80 -6.94
C ALA A 28 0.31 0.36 -7.49
N THR A 29 1.61 0.14 -7.67
CA THR A 29 2.52 1.17 -8.20
C THR A 29 2.17 1.52 -9.64
N LEU A 30 1.88 0.53 -10.49
CA LEU A 30 1.46 0.79 -11.87
C LEU A 30 0.16 1.57 -11.92
N PHE A 31 -0.83 1.19 -11.11
CA PHE A 31 -2.12 1.88 -11.04
C PHE A 31 -1.94 3.37 -10.70
N MET A 32 -1.21 3.67 -9.62
CA MET A 32 -0.92 5.06 -9.21
C MET A 32 -0.07 5.80 -10.24
N TYR A 33 0.91 5.14 -10.87
CA TYR A 33 1.76 5.74 -11.89
C TYR A 33 0.95 6.16 -13.12
N PHE A 34 0.09 5.28 -13.62
CA PHE A 34 -0.75 5.59 -14.77
C PHE A 34 -1.80 6.64 -14.43
N GLU A 35 -2.38 6.63 -13.22
CA GLU A 35 -3.28 7.70 -12.78
C GLU A 35 -2.57 9.05 -12.80
N LYS A 36 -1.40 9.17 -12.17
CA LYS A 36 -0.59 10.40 -12.15
C LYS A 36 -0.20 10.83 -13.56
N ARG A 37 0.20 9.89 -14.41
CA ARG A 37 0.60 10.17 -15.79
C ARG A 37 -0.57 10.66 -16.65
N SER A 38 -1.77 10.11 -16.46
CA SER A 38 -2.94 10.43 -17.26
C SER A 38 -3.66 11.70 -16.81
N PHE A 39 -3.70 11.97 -15.50
CA PHE A 39 -4.51 13.06 -14.93
C PHE A 39 -3.68 14.14 -14.22
N GLY A 40 -2.36 13.96 -14.10
CA GLY A 40 -1.46 14.87 -13.39
C GLY A 40 -1.50 14.72 -11.86
N VAL A 41 -2.46 13.98 -11.33
CA VAL A 41 -2.69 13.76 -9.89
C VAL A 41 -2.95 12.29 -9.60
N ILE A 42 -2.72 11.88 -8.35
CA ILE A 42 -3.14 10.57 -7.83
C ILE A 42 -4.36 10.83 -6.96
N ASN A 43 -5.53 10.29 -7.34
CA ASN A 43 -6.75 10.40 -6.54
C ASN A 43 -6.98 9.16 -5.67
N LYS A 44 -6.26 8.07 -5.95
CA LYS A 44 -6.36 6.79 -5.25
C LYS A 44 -4.97 6.32 -4.84
N ILE A 45 -4.65 6.48 -3.56
CA ILE A 45 -3.39 5.98 -3.01
C ILE A 45 -3.58 4.55 -2.51
N VAL A 46 -2.61 3.68 -2.81
CA VAL A 46 -2.56 2.31 -2.29
C VAL A 46 -1.28 2.14 -1.48
N PHE A 47 -1.43 1.88 -0.19
CA PHE A 47 -0.31 1.58 0.70
C PHE A 47 0.28 0.21 0.38
N SER A 48 1.61 0.12 0.47
CA SER A 48 2.31 -1.17 0.42
C SER A 48 1.80 -2.10 1.54
N PRO A 49 1.61 -3.41 1.28
CA PRO A 49 1.31 -4.39 2.33
C PRO A 49 2.42 -4.51 3.38
N ASN A 50 3.61 -3.97 3.12
CA ASN A 50 4.66 -3.85 4.12
C ASN A 50 4.28 -2.87 5.24
N PHE A 51 3.42 -1.88 4.98
CA PHE A 51 2.93 -0.95 5.99
C PHE A 51 2.17 -1.69 7.09
N THR A 52 1.18 -2.49 6.72
CA THR A 52 0.35 -3.23 7.69
C THR A 52 1.16 -4.28 8.43
N THR A 53 2.06 -4.97 7.73
CA THR A 53 3.00 -5.91 8.35
C THR A 53 3.89 -5.21 9.39
N HIS A 54 4.45 -4.06 9.06
CA HIS A 54 5.31 -3.28 9.96
C HIS A 54 4.52 -2.69 11.13
N ALA A 55 3.33 -2.15 10.87
CA ALA A 55 2.45 -1.61 11.90
C ALA A 55 2.05 -2.67 12.93
N LEU A 56 1.66 -3.86 12.48
CA LEU A 56 1.31 -4.98 13.36
C LEU A 56 2.53 -5.50 14.14
N SER A 57 3.70 -5.55 13.52
CA SER A 57 4.95 -5.93 14.20
C SER A 57 5.30 -4.94 15.32
N ASN A 58 5.19 -3.64 15.06
CA ASN A 58 5.39 -2.59 16.07
C ASN A 58 4.38 -2.70 17.21
N TYR A 59 3.10 -2.95 16.89
CA TYR A 59 2.07 -3.15 17.91
C TYR A 59 2.38 -4.33 18.85
N LYS A 60 2.87 -5.46 18.32
CA LYS A 60 3.28 -6.61 19.15
C LYS A 60 4.39 -6.26 20.14
N ARG A 61 5.18 -5.22 19.85
CA ARG A 61 6.26 -4.71 20.69
C ARG A 61 5.87 -3.51 21.57
N LYS A 62 4.58 -3.16 21.66
CA LYS A 62 4.09 -1.95 22.37
C LYS A 62 4.59 -1.76 23.80
N ALA A 63 4.90 -2.85 24.52
CA ALA A 63 5.42 -2.78 25.89
C ALA A 63 6.83 -2.17 25.96
N CYS A 64 7.65 -2.35 24.92
CA CYS A 64 9.01 -1.81 24.83
C CYS A 64 9.19 -0.78 23.72
N ASN A 65 8.16 -0.57 22.88
CA ASN A 65 8.17 0.37 21.77
C ASN A 65 6.90 1.23 21.78
N GLN A 66 7.04 2.49 22.22
CA GLN A 66 5.97 3.50 22.18
C GLN A 66 6.12 4.40 20.95
N HIS A 67 6.37 3.80 19.79
CA HIS A 67 6.53 4.54 18.55
C HIS A 67 5.26 5.35 18.23
N VAL A 68 5.45 6.65 18.01
CA VAL A 68 4.41 7.58 17.56
C VAL A 68 4.62 7.82 16.08
N TRP A 69 3.72 7.30 15.26
CA TRP A 69 3.77 7.43 13.80
C TRP A 69 3.61 8.89 13.37
N GLN A 70 4.67 9.43 12.79
CA GLN A 70 4.70 10.74 12.15
C GLN A 70 4.35 10.61 10.67
N LEU A 71 4.04 11.75 10.05
CA LEU A 71 3.73 11.82 8.63
C LEU A 71 4.89 11.26 7.78
N ASP A 72 6.13 11.63 8.12
CA ASP A 72 7.32 11.18 7.39
C ASP A 72 7.57 9.66 7.48
N ASP A 73 7.10 8.99 8.53
CA ASP A 73 7.23 7.53 8.67
C ASP A 73 6.49 6.79 7.54
N TYR A 74 5.41 7.39 7.00
CA TYR A 74 4.63 6.79 5.94
C TYR A 74 5.35 6.81 4.58
N GLN A 75 6.28 7.74 4.37
CA GLN A 75 6.99 7.89 3.10
C GLN A 75 7.76 6.64 2.70
N THR A 76 8.26 5.89 3.70
CA THR A 76 8.97 4.62 3.49
C THR A 76 8.09 3.53 2.85
N PHE A 77 6.76 3.65 2.93
CA PHE A 77 5.82 2.68 2.33
C PHE A 77 5.36 3.06 0.92
N PHE A 78 5.80 4.21 0.40
CA PHE A 78 5.58 4.60 -0.98
C PHE A 78 6.88 4.40 -1.77
N ARG A 79 6.80 3.64 -2.88
CA ARG A 79 7.96 3.42 -3.74
C ARG A 79 8.21 4.63 -4.65
N ASN A 80 9.50 4.89 -4.91
CA ASN A 80 9.99 5.73 -6.00
C ASN A 80 9.58 7.21 -5.99
N GLU A 81 9.28 7.80 -4.82
CA GLU A 81 8.79 9.19 -4.71
C GLU A 81 7.53 9.46 -5.56
N LEU A 82 6.82 8.40 -5.97
CA LEU A 82 5.66 8.50 -6.84
C LEU A 82 4.53 9.26 -6.14
N VAL A 83 4.35 8.94 -4.85
CA VAL A 83 3.43 9.58 -3.93
C VAL A 83 4.25 10.50 -3.02
N LYS A 84 3.88 11.78 -2.98
CA LYS A 84 4.38 12.74 -2.00
C LYS A 84 3.40 12.81 -0.82
N MET A 85 3.87 13.28 0.33
CA MET A 85 2.99 13.48 1.49
C MET A 85 1.84 14.46 1.21
N GLU A 86 2.06 15.45 0.34
CA GLU A 86 1.02 16.37 -0.12
C GLU A 86 -0.11 15.68 -0.89
N ASP A 87 0.19 14.59 -1.61
CA ASP A 87 -0.81 13.83 -2.35
C ASP A 87 -1.82 13.20 -1.37
N LEU A 88 -1.38 12.70 -0.20
CA LEU A 88 -2.27 12.13 0.83
C LEU A 88 -3.32 13.11 1.37
N LEU A 89 -3.05 14.41 1.33
CA LEU A 89 -3.98 15.43 1.80
C LEU A 89 -5.09 15.76 0.78
N THR A 90 -4.92 15.32 -0.47
CA THR A 90 -5.78 15.71 -1.59
C THR A 90 -6.47 14.55 -2.28
N VAL A 91 -6.14 13.31 -1.91
CA VAL A 91 -6.74 12.11 -2.52
C VAL A 91 -8.19 11.89 -2.09
N ASP A 92 -8.97 11.30 -2.98
CA ASP A 92 -10.33 10.87 -2.69
C ASP A 92 -10.36 9.59 -1.85
N TRP A 93 -9.40 8.69 -2.13
CA TRP A 93 -9.37 7.35 -1.55
C TRP A 93 -7.96 6.93 -1.13
N VAL A 94 -7.91 6.24 0.01
CA VAL A 94 -6.73 5.53 0.51
C VAL A 94 -7.07 4.07 0.69
N PHE A 95 -6.30 3.19 0.06
CA PHE A 95 -6.39 1.75 0.22
C PHE A 95 -5.22 1.24 1.05
N ILE A 96 -5.50 0.40 2.04
CA ILE A 96 -4.51 -0.22 2.93
C ILE A 96 -4.59 -1.72 2.75
N LEU A 97 -3.59 -2.29 2.08
CA LEU A 97 -3.51 -3.72 1.80
C LEU A 97 -3.11 -4.50 3.05
N VAL A 98 -3.84 -5.56 3.36
CA VAL A 98 -3.55 -6.45 4.48
C VAL A 98 -3.43 -7.88 3.97
N VAL A 99 -2.36 -8.56 4.41
CA VAL A 99 -2.24 -10.01 4.30
C VAL A 99 -2.13 -10.60 5.69
N SER A 100 -3.03 -11.54 5.99
CA SER A 100 -3.02 -12.26 7.27
C SER A 100 -3.52 -13.67 7.04
N SER A 101 -2.81 -14.66 7.57
CA SER A 101 -3.18 -16.08 7.45
C SER A 101 -3.45 -16.52 6.01
N GLU A 102 -2.56 -16.12 5.09
CA GLU A 102 -2.65 -16.43 3.64
C GLU A 102 -3.87 -15.84 2.92
N HIS A 103 -4.59 -14.93 3.58
CA HIS A 103 -5.76 -14.25 3.01
C HIS A 103 -5.49 -12.76 2.78
N TRP A 104 -5.89 -12.28 1.61
CA TRP A 104 -5.75 -10.88 1.19
C TRP A 104 -7.06 -10.14 1.35
N TRP A 105 -6.99 -8.98 1.97
CA TRP A 105 -8.11 -8.06 2.11
C TRP A 105 -7.58 -6.64 2.20
N CYS A 106 -8.47 -5.64 2.14
CA CYS A 106 -8.04 -4.26 2.27
C CYS A 106 -9.06 -3.37 2.99
N TYR A 107 -8.53 -2.37 3.68
CA TYR A 107 -9.32 -1.21 4.07
C TYR A 107 -9.36 -0.21 2.93
N ALA A 108 -10.55 0.31 2.63
CA ALA A 108 -10.72 1.46 1.75
C ALA A 108 -11.26 2.63 2.57
N LEU A 109 -10.52 3.73 2.62
CA LEU A 109 -10.90 4.97 3.29
C LEU A 109 -11.29 5.99 2.23
N LYS A 110 -12.54 6.45 2.26
CA LYS A 110 -12.98 7.62 1.51
C LYS A 110 -12.65 8.86 2.33
N VAL A 111 -11.66 9.63 1.89
CA VAL A 111 -11.06 10.71 2.70
C VAL A 111 -12.05 11.83 2.96
N CYS A 112 -12.76 12.30 1.92
CA CYS A 112 -13.67 13.44 2.03
C CYS A 112 -14.87 13.21 2.95
N THR A 113 -15.25 11.95 3.19
CA THR A 113 -16.40 11.58 4.03
C THR A 113 -16.02 10.82 5.29
N PHE A 114 -14.72 10.56 5.51
CA PHE A 114 -14.22 9.74 6.62
C PHE A 114 -14.92 8.38 6.74
N GLN A 115 -15.27 7.77 5.61
CA GLN A 115 -15.91 6.45 5.60
C GLN A 115 -14.85 5.37 5.42
N LEU A 116 -14.85 4.41 6.34
CA LEU A 116 -13.99 3.24 6.28
C LEU A 116 -14.79 2.03 5.82
N PHE A 117 -14.29 1.36 4.79
CA PHE A 117 -14.83 0.12 4.25
C PHE A 117 -13.81 -1.01 4.42
N VAL A 118 -14.33 -2.22 4.58
CA VAL A 118 -13.53 -3.46 4.53
C VAL A 118 -13.93 -4.19 3.25
N ILE A 119 -12.94 -4.52 2.43
CA ILE A 119 -13.09 -5.32 1.22
C ILE A 119 -12.33 -6.61 1.47
N ASP A 120 -13.06 -7.71 1.55
CA ASP A 120 -12.58 -9.04 1.95
C ASP A 120 -13.02 -10.10 0.92
#